data_AF-A0A9D0L3D3-F1
#
_entry.id   AF-A0A9D0L3D3-F1
#
_cell.length_a   1.000
_cell.length_b   1.000
_cell.length_c   1.000
_cell.angle_alpha   90.00
_cell.angle_beta   90.00
_cell.angle_gamma   90.00
#
_symmetry.space_group_name_H-M   'P 1'
#
loop_
_entity.id
_entity.type
_entity.pdbx_description
1 polymer ?
#
loop_
_entity_poly.entity_id
_entity_poly.type
_entity_poly.pdbx_seq_one_letter_code
_entity_poly.pdbx_strand_id
1 'polypeptide(L)'
;MEVLLGLATGLVSLGAAEFAIHQRRLRSIGTRIHVNGTRGKSSVTRLIAAGLRRGNMQTCAKTTGTLARFIAPDGRELPLYRPRGANIIEQRRVVSLAAQLGAEALVLECMALQP
;
A
#
# COMPACT_ATOMS: atom_id res chain seq x y z
N MET A 1 -18.85 -21.94 -26.86
CA MET A 1 -18.54 -22.51 -25.53
C MET A 1 -17.04 -22.50 -25.27
N GLU A 2 -16.22 -23.07 -26.16
CA GLU A 2 -14.76 -23.22 -25.97
C GLU A 2 -14.00 -21.89 -25.85
N VAL A 3 -14.31 -20.90 -26.68
CA VAL A 3 -13.68 -19.55 -26.60
C VAL A 3 -13.97 -18.88 -25.26
N LEU A 4 -15.22 -18.97 -24.77
CA LEU A 4 -15.62 -18.40 -23.48
C LEU A 4 -14.88 -19.09 -22.33
N LEU A 5 -14.78 -20.42 -22.38
CA LEU A 5 -14.06 -21.21 -21.39
C LEU A 5 -12.57 -20.84 -21.38
N GLY A 6 -11.94 -20.75 -22.55
CA GLY A 6 -10.54 -20.35 -22.69
C GLY A 6 -10.28 -18.95 -22.13
N LEU A 7 -11.13 -17.97 -22.45
CA LEU A 7 -11.02 -16.61 -21.90
C LEU A 7 -11.20 -16.57 -20.38
N ALA A 8 -12.19 -17.30 -19.86
CA ALA A 8 -12.44 -17.38 -18.43
C ALA A 8 -11.25 -18.00 -17.69
N THR A 9 -10.72 -19.12 -18.19
CA THR A 9 -9.52 -19.77 -17.63
C THR A 9 -8.32 -18.82 -17.67
N GLY A 10 -8.09 -18.13 -18.79
CA GLY A 10 -7.01 -17.15 -18.92
C GLY A 10 -7.10 -16.02 -17.90
N LEU A 11 -8.29 -15.42 -17.72
CA LEU A 11 -8.50 -14.36 -16.73
C LEU A 11 -8.31 -14.84 -15.30
N VAL A 12 -8.81 -16.03 -14.97
CA VAL A 12 -8.63 -16.64 -13.63
C VAL A 12 -7.15 -16.89 -13.35
N SER A 13 -6.40 -17.44 -14.31
CA SER A 13 -4.96 -17.67 -14.17
C SER A 13 -4.18 -16.38 -13.98
N LEU A 14 -4.50 -15.33 -14.74
CA LEU A 14 -3.87 -14.01 -14.58
C LEU A 14 -4.18 -13.40 -13.21
N GLY A 15 -5.44 -13.46 -12.76
CA GLY A 15 -5.84 -13.00 -11.42
C GLY A 15 -5.14 -13.78 -10.30
N ALA A 16 -5.02 -15.10 -10.44
CA ALA A 16 -4.30 -15.95 -9.49
C ALA A 16 -2.80 -15.59 -9.42
N ALA A 17 -2.16 -15.35 -10.58
CA ALA A 17 -0.78 -14.92 -10.64
C ALA A 17 -0.58 -13.54 -9.99
N GLU A 18 -1.45 -12.58 -10.30
CA GLU A 18 -1.43 -11.24 -9.70
C GLU A 18 -1.60 -11.29 -8.18
N PHE A 19 -2.54 -12.10 -7.70
CA PHE A 19 -2.77 -12.35 -6.27
C PHE A 19 -1.52 -12.95 -5.63
N ALA A 20 -0.94 -14.01 -6.20
CA ALA A 20 0.25 -14.65 -5.68
C ALA A 20 1.44 -13.68 -5.58
N ILE A 21 1.66 -12.85 -6.60
CA ILE A 21 2.70 -11.81 -6.60
C ILE A 21 2.45 -10.78 -5.49
N HIS A 22 1.21 -10.32 -5.34
CA HIS A 22 0.86 -9.37 -4.28
C HIS A 22 1.08 -9.98 -2.88
N GLN A 23 0.69 -11.23 -2.67
CA GLN A 23 0.91 -11.93 -1.40
C GLN A 23 2.38 -12.11 -1.07
N ARG A 24 3.24 -12.37 -2.07
CA ARG A 24 4.70 -12.42 -1.87
C ARG A 24 5.25 -11.07 -1.41
N ARG A 25 4.85 -9.96 -2.04
CA ARG A 25 5.22 -8.59 -1.65
C ARG A 25 4.73 -8.23 -0.26
N LEU A 26 3.52 -8.67 0.10
CA LEU A 26 3.02 -8.47 1.45
C LEU A 26 3.87 -9.25 2.46
N ARG A 27 4.21 -10.51 2.18
CA ARG A 27 5.01 -11.37 3.07
C ARG A 27 6.45 -10.88 3.23
N SER A 28 7.02 -10.16 2.26
CA SER A 28 8.36 -9.57 2.39
C SER A 28 8.41 -8.38 3.35
N ILE A 29 7.27 -7.78 3.70
CA ILE A 29 7.18 -6.67 4.65
C ILE A 29 6.78 -7.25 6.02
N GLY A 30 7.76 -7.40 6.91
CA GLY A 30 7.58 -8.08 8.20
C GLY A 30 6.55 -7.39 9.10
N THR A 31 6.62 -6.06 9.21
CA THR A 31 5.74 -5.27 10.07
C THR A 31 4.76 -4.45 9.24
N ARG A 32 3.45 -4.65 9.44
CA ARG A 32 2.41 -3.90 8.70
C ARG A 32 1.42 -3.32 9.70
N ILE A 33 1.35 -1.99 9.75
CA ILE A 33 0.55 -1.25 10.73
C ILE A 33 -0.57 -0.53 10.00
N HIS A 34 -1.81 -0.75 10.42
CA HIS A 34 -2.97 -0.05 9.89
C HIS A 34 -3.48 0.99 10.89
N VAL A 35 -3.46 2.26 10.50
CA VAL A 35 -3.88 3.38 11.36
C VAL A 35 -5.31 3.77 11.01
N ASN A 36 -6.24 3.45 11.90
CA ASN A 36 -7.66 3.75 11.76
C ASN A 36 -8.11 4.79 12.81
N GLY A 37 -9.29 5.39 12.63
CA GLY A 37 -9.87 6.40 13.50
C GLY A 37 -10.58 7.52 12.73
N THR A 38 -11.30 8.38 13.43
CA THR A 38 -12.01 9.51 12.82
C THR A 38 -11.08 10.69 12.55
N ARG A 39 -10.22 11.04 13.52
CA ARG A 39 -9.30 12.19 13.47
C ARG A 39 -7.85 11.77 13.73
N GLY A 40 -6.89 12.61 13.32
CA GLY A 40 -5.47 12.45 13.67
C GLY A 40 -4.70 11.33 12.96
N LYS A 41 -5.35 10.48 12.15
CA LYS A 41 -4.71 9.32 11.50
C LYS A 41 -3.46 9.67 10.70
N SER A 42 -3.48 10.72 9.88
CA SER A 42 -2.30 11.10 9.09
C SER A 42 -1.12 11.54 9.97
N SER A 43 -1.38 12.24 11.07
CA SER A 43 -0.34 12.64 12.03
C SER A 43 0.22 11.42 12.77
N VAL A 44 -0.65 10.53 13.25
CA VAL A 44 -0.25 9.28 13.91
C VAL A 44 0.56 8.38 12.95
N THR A 45 0.13 8.27 11.69
CA THR A 45 0.85 7.51 10.65
C THR A 45 2.28 8.05 10.46
N ARG A 46 2.44 9.39 10.40
CA ARG A 46 3.75 10.03 10.30
C ARG A 46 4.61 9.76 11.54
N LEU A 47 4.04 9.89 12.74
CA LEU A 47 4.74 9.69 14.00
C LEU A 47 5.23 8.26 14.15
N ILE A 48 4.37 7.26 13.92
CA ILE A 48 4.75 5.84 13.95
C ILE A 48 5.87 5.58 12.96
N ALA A 49 5.72 6.02 11.70
CA ALA A 49 6.72 5.78 10.67
C ALA A 49 8.07 6.47 10.99
N ALA A 50 8.03 7.69 11.56
CA ALA A 50 9.23 8.40 11.99
C ALA A 50 9.93 7.70 13.15
N GLY A 51 9.17 7.22 14.15
CA GLY A 51 9.68 6.44 15.27
C GLY A 51 10.39 5.17 14.81
N LEU A 52 9.76 4.40 13.91
CA LEU A 52 10.35 3.18 13.35
C LEU A 52 11.65 3.46 12.56
N ARG A 53 11.67 4.51 11.73
CA ARG A 53 12.92 4.93 11.04
C ARG A 53 14.02 5.33 12.00
N ARG A 54 13.69 6.07 13.07
CA ARG A 54 14.66 6.44 14.12
C ARG A 54 15.15 5.23 14.92
N GLY A 55 14.35 4.15 14.96
CA GLY A 55 14.75 2.83 15.45
C GLY A 55 15.50 1.98 14.43
N ASN A 56 16.04 2.58 13.35
CA ASN A 56 16.80 1.91 12.29
C ASN A 56 16.02 0.86 11.49
N MET A 57 14.68 0.90 11.49
CA MET A 57 13.85 0.03 10.66
C MET A 57 13.49 0.70 9.34
N GLN A 58 13.78 0.05 8.21
CA GLN A 58 13.47 0.57 6.88
C GLN A 58 11.95 0.67 6.69
N THR A 59 11.39 1.86 6.88
CA THR A 59 9.94 2.04 7.04
C THR A 59 9.35 2.97 5.98
N CYS A 60 8.40 2.44 5.22
CA CYS A 60 7.53 3.23 4.35
C CYS A 60 6.21 3.56 5.05
N ALA A 61 5.55 4.63 4.62
CA ALA A 61 4.20 4.91 5.07
C ALA A 61 3.33 5.54 3.99
N LYS A 62 2.02 5.53 4.21
CA LYS A 62 1.06 6.18 3.32
C LYS A 62 -0.04 6.89 4.10
N THR A 63 -0.23 8.16 3.81
CA THR A 63 -1.29 9.01 4.38
C THR A 63 -2.35 9.34 3.35
N THR A 64 -3.57 9.59 3.81
CA THR A 64 -4.78 9.82 2.97
C THR A 64 -5.52 11.11 3.31
N GLY A 65 -4.94 11.99 4.12
CA GLY A 65 -5.51 13.31 4.44
C GLY A 65 -5.66 14.23 3.23
N THR A 66 -5.62 15.55 3.42
CA THR A 66 -5.87 16.55 2.35
C THR A 66 -5.13 16.26 1.04
N LEU A 67 -3.90 15.79 1.15
CA LEU A 67 -3.14 15.26 0.02
C LEU A 67 -2.64 13.86 0.36
N ALA A 68 -2.86 12.91 -0.54
CA ALA A 68 -2.33 11.56 -0.39
C ALA A 68 -0.84 11.53 -0.67
N ARG A 69 -0.09 10.92 0.24
CA ARG A 69 1.36 10.90 0.21
C ARG A 69 1.88 9.50 0.49
N PHE A 70 2.91 9.13 -0.24
CA PHE A 70 3.79 8.03 0.09
C PHE A 70 5.02 8.61 0.81
N ILE A 71 5.38 8.06 1.95
CA ILE A 71 6.54 8.46 2.73
C ILE A 71 7.61 7.39 2.52
N ALA A 72 8.68 7.76 1.82
CA ALA A 72 9.78 6.86 1.49
C ALA A 72 10.64 6.51 2.73
N PRO A 73 11.51 5.49 2.64
CA PRO A 73 12.37 5.09 3.77
C PRO A 73 13.28 6.20 4.30
N ASP A 74 13.66 7.16 3.46
CA ASP A 74 14.43 8.34 3.84
C ASP A 74 13.57 9.48 4.46
N GLY A 75 12.26 9.27 4.55
CA GLY A 75 11.31 10.22 5.10
C GLY A 75 10.74 11.22 4.10
N ARG A 76 11.16 11.23 2.83
CA ARG A 76 10.60 12.13 1.81
C ARG A 76 9.14 11.80 1.53
N GLU A 77 8.29 12.82 1.45
CA GLU A 77 6.87 12.68 1.09
C GLU A 77 6.66 12.89 -0.41
N LEU A 78 6.37 11.80 -1.12
CA LEU A 78 6.06 11.79 -2.54
C LEU A 78 4.53 11.85 -2.76
N PRO A 79 4.03 12.68 -3.68
CA PRO A 79 2.61 12.70 -4.01
C PRO A 79 2.17 11.37 -4.62
N LEU A 80 1.00 10.86 -4.22
CA LEU A 80 0.39 9.70 -4.85
C LEU A 80 -0.43 10.14 -6.07
N TYR A 81 -0.08 9.63 -7.26
CA TYR A 81 -0.80 9.92 -8.49
C TYR A 81 -2.20 9.28 -8.49
N ARG A 82 -3.24 10.12 -8.54
CA ARG A 82 -4.66 9.75 -8.45
C ARG A 82 -5.49 10.41 -9.56
N PRO A 83 -5.44 9.90 -10.81
CA PRO A 83 -6.16 10.51 -11.94
C PRO A 83 -7.69 10.41 -11.82
N ARG A 84 -8.19 9.42 -11.07
CA ARG A 84 -9.64 9.15 -10.90
C ARG A 84 -10.08 9.22 -9.43
N GLY A 85 -9.41 10.06 -8.63
CA GLY A 85 -9.68 10.16 -7.19
C GLY A 85 -9.08 9.01 -6.36
N ALA A 86 -9.56 8.87 -5.12
CA ALA A 86 -9.09 7.84 -4.19
C ALA A 86 -9.62 6.45 -4.61
N ASN A 87 -8.76 5.44 -4.63
CA ASN A 87 -9.14 4.09 -5.04
C ASN A 87 -8.32 3.04 -4.28
N ILE A 88 -8.94 1.93 -3.87
CA ILE A 88 -8.27 0.87 -3.10
C ILE A 88 -7.07 0.24 -3.84
N ILE A 89 -7.10 0.23 -5.18
CA ILE A 89 -6.01 -0.28 -6.03
C ILE A 89 -4.69 0.45 -5.76
N GLU A 90 -4.74 1.70 -5.28
CA GLU A 90 -3.52 2.42 -4.91
C GLU A 90 -2.75 1.73 -3.77
N GLN A 91 -3.43 1.03 -2.86
CA GLN A 91 -2.79 0.30 -1.76
C GLN A 91 -1.91 -0.83 -2.32
N ARG A 92 -2.34 -1.50 -3.39
CA ARG A 92 -1.53 -2.52 -4.07
C ARG A 92 -0.25 -1.92 -4.65
N ARG A 93 -0.32 -0.70 -5.18
CA ARG A 93 0.86 0.03 -5.70
C ARG A 93 1.80 0.46 -4.58
N VAL A 94 1.25 0.95 -3.47
CA VAL A 94 2.02 1.31 -2.26
C VAL A 94 2.76 0.09 -1.71
N VAL A 95 2.10 -1.07 -1.59
CA VAL A 95 2.75 -2.32 -1.18
C VAL A 95 3.83 -2.73 -2.17
N SER A 96 3.58 -2.62 -3.47
CA SER A 96 4.58 -2.94 -4.50
C SER A 96 5.82 -2.06 -4.39
N LEU A 97 5.63 -0.75 -4.22
CA LEU A 97 6.73 0.20 -4.08
C LEU A 97 7.49 -0.02 -2.76
N ALA A 98 6.79 -0.23 -1.64
CA ALA A 98 7.41 -0.53 -0.36
C ALA A 98 8.26 -1.80 -0.42
N ALA A 99 7.76 -2.87 -1.05
CA ALA A 99 8.52 -4.10 -1.25
C ALA A 99 9.76 -3.89 -2.15
N GLN A 100 9.63 -3.12 -3.25
CA GLN A 100 10.77 -2.76 -4.11
C GLN A 100 11.84 -1.95 -3.38
N LEU A 101 11.41 -1.09 -2.44
CA LEU A 101 12.30 -0.29 -1.60
C LEU A 101 12.84 -1.07 -0.39
N GLY A 102 12.59 -2.38 -0.28
CA GLY A 102 13.11 -3.20 0.82
C GLY A 102 12.50 -2.89 2.19
N ALA A 103 11.29 -2.33 2.25
CA ALA A 103 10.68 -1.92 3.50
C ALA A 103 10.48 -3.11 4.47
N GLU A 104 11.07 -3.02 5.66
CA GLU A 104 10.82 -3.91 6.78
C GLU A 104 9.48 -3.61 7.46
N ALA A 105 9.07 -2.34 7.44
CA ALA A 105 7.78 -1.88 7.94
C ALA A 105 6.99 -1.02 6.95
N LEU A 106 5.67 -1.19 6.97
CA LEU A 106 4.72 -0.37 6.22
C LEU A 106 3.58 0.12 7.12
N VAL A 107 3.45 1.44 7.26
CA VAL A 107 2.37 2.09 8.03
C VAL A 107 1.34 2.68 7.07
N LEU A 108 0.10 2.19 7.10
CA LEU A 108 -0.96 2.60 6.19
C LEU A 108 -2.09 3.29 6.95
N GLU A 109 -2.38 4.52 6.57
CA GLU A 109 -3.61 5.19 6.97
C GLU A 109 -4.83 4.52 6.32
N CYS A 110 -5.87 4.30 7.13
CA CYS A 110 -7.18 3.82 6.68
C CYS A 110 -7.84 4.79 5.69
N MET A 111 -8.37 4.24 4.59
CA MET A 111 -9.13 4.97 3.59
C MET A 111 -10.63 4.76 3.79
N ALA A 112 -11.39 5.85 3.87
CA ALA A 112 -12.82 5.81 3.63
C ALA A 112 -13.07 6.02 2.13
N LEU A 113 -13.54 4.99 1.44
CA LEU A 113 -13.93 5.05 0.04
C LEU A 113 -15.46 5.10 -0.04
N GLN A 114 -15.99 5.89 -0.96
CA GLN A 114 -17.42 5.81 -1.29
C GLN A 114 -17.65 4.51 -2.09
N PRO A 115 -18.68 3.72 -1.72
CA PRO A 115 -19.04 2.49 -2.44
C PRO A 115 -19.53 2.78 -3.86
#